data_AF-A0A8T4JH22-F1
#
_entry.id   AF-A0A8T4JH22-F1
#
_cell.length_a   1.000
_cell.length_b   1.000
_cell.length_c   1.000
_cell.angle_alpha   90.00
_cell.angle_beta   90.00
_cell.angle_gamma   90.00
#
_symmetry.space_group_name_H-M   'P 1'
#
loop_
_entity.id
_entity.type
_entity.pdbx_description
1 polymer ?
#
loop_
_entity_poly.entity_id
_entity_poly.type
_entity_poly.pdbx_seq_one_letter_code
_entity_poly.pdbx_strand_id
1 'polypeptide(L)'
;MREHKIKRKLKKLGDKEFFEDIKKFIKSSHEFYKSRSPELKVLAKRLHEEHNLGDFYKVFNKLWCSADPKEVSLGIYTLQMYREEFDLKTWRYIKTKFKEIKSWDTSDAIGMGVVGEILIRFPEIKNEIKKYSKGKNQWLKRLAIMSVIIQVRKNDLKFAMELVEIHINDKSEYMNKGVGYVLREIGKVRPVFLRRFILKNINIPLPVFFYATENMRELRRHRELKRPGLNKIRFWKNGDF
;
A
#
# COMPACT_ATOMS: atom_id res chain seq x y z
N MET A 1 -3.25 8.02 36.24
CA MET A 1 -2.72 6.66 36.47
C MET A 1 -3.24 5.68 35.42
N ARG A 2 -2.47 5.39 34.35
CA ARG A 2 -2.67 4.23 33.45
C ARG A 2 -1.47 3.96 32.52
N GLU A 3 -0.24 4.24 32.96
CA GLU A 3 1.00 3.87 32.25
C GLU A 3 1.73 2.66 32.85
N HIS A 4 1.21 2.08 33.95
CA HIS A 4 1.90 1.00 34.66
C HIS A 4 1.35 -0.37 34.26
N LYS A 5 1.85 -0.95 33.15
CA LYS A 5 2.00 -2.42 32.98
C LYS A 5 2.69 -2.91 31.68
N ILE A 6 3.63 -2.17 31.09
CA ILE A 6 4.46 -2.72 29.99
C ILE A 6 5.95 -2.51 30.28
N LYS A 7 6.40 -3.07 31.40
CA LYS A 7 7.84 -3.25 31.72
C LYS A 7 8.22 -4.73 31.81
N ARG A 8 7.44 -5.63 31.21
CA ARG A 8 7.94 -6.99 30.99
C ARG A 8 8.92 -6.91 29.82
N LYS A 9 10.21 -7.13 30.08
CA LYS A 9 11.21 -7.35 29.02
C LYS A 9 10.71 -8.53 28.17
N LEU A 10 10.04 -8.25 27.05
CA LEU A 10 9.87 -9.25 25.99
C LEU A 10 11.25 -9.82 25.68
N LYS A 11 11.33 -11.14 25.64
CA LYS A 11 12.59 -11.86 25.53
C LYS A 11 13.21 -11.69 24.13
N LYS A 12 14.45 -12.15 23.98
CA LYS A 12 15.22 -11.98 22.73
C LYS A 12 14.54 -12.71 21.59
N LEU A 13 14.76 -12.19 20.38
CA LEU A 13 14.18 -12.74 19.17
C LEU A 13 14.72 -14.15 18.88
N GLY A 14 13.83 -15.15 18.86
CA GLY A 14 14.16 -16.57 18.74
C GLY A 14 13.64 -17.42 19.90
N ASP A 15 13.28 -16.79 21.02
CA ASP A 15 12.63 -17.50 22.11
C ASP A 15 11.18 -17.85 21.72
N LYS A 16 10.79 -19.10 21.89
CA LYS A 16 9.39 -19.57 21.68
C LYS A 16 8.39 -18.68 22.42
N GLU A 17 8.80 -18.17 23.58
CA GLU A 17 8.05 -17.25 24.42
C GLU A 17 7.84 -15.85 23.81
N PHE A 18 8.78 -15.33 23.00
CA PHE A 18 8.61 -14.04 22.31
C PHE A 18 7.44 -14.10 21.32
N PHE A 19 7.34 -15.20 20.57
CA PHE A 19 6.23 -15.42 19.64
C PHE A 19 4.91 -15.70 20.35
N GLU A 20 4.93 -16.37 21.51
CA GLU A 20 3.74 -16.49 22.37
C GLU A 20 3.29 -15.13 22.93
N ASP A 21 4.22 -14.25 23.28
CA ASP A 21 3.93 -12.90 23.75
C ASP A 21 3.28 -12.07 22.63
N ILE A 22 3.77 -12.13 21.39
CA ILE A 22 3.11 -11.48 20.23
C ILE A 22 1.65 -11.94 20.10
N LYS A 23 1.40 -13.25 20.21
CA LYS A 23 0.05 -13.82 20.10
C LYS A 23 -0.89 -13.32 21.19
N LYS A 24 -0.39 -13.15 22.42
CA LYS A 24 -1.12 -12.60 23.57
C LYS A 24 -1.32 -11.08 23.48
N PHE A 25 -0.35 -10.36 22.92
CA PHE A 25 -0.37 -8.89 22.85
C PHE A 25 -1.24 -8.37 21.70
N ILE A 26 -1.19 -9.00 20.52
CA ILE A 26 -1.90 -8.51 19.34
C ILE A 26 -3.24 -9.26 19.18
N LYS A 27 -4.34 -8.54 19.42
CA LYS A 27 -5.71 -9.08 19.41
C LYS A 27 -6.31 -9.31 18.01
N SER A 28 -5.85 -8.60 16.98
CA SER A 28 -6.45 -8.62 15.63
C SER A 28 -5.38 -8.49 14.54
N SER A 29 -5.41 -9.37 13.54
CA SER A 29 -4.40 -9.47 12.48
C SER A 29 -4.76 -8.78 11.16
N HIS A 30 -6.05 -8.62 10.88
CA HIS A 30 -6.56 -8.10 9.59
C HIS A 30 -6.73 -6.56 9.58
N GLU A 31 -6.28 -5.88 10.63
CA GLU A 31 -6.52 -4.46 10.85
C GLU A 31 -5.25 -3.60 10.70
N PHE A 32 -4.29 -4.03 9.87
CA PHE A 32 -3.05 -3.25 9.60
C PHE A 32 -3.34 -1.77 9.28
N TYR A 33 -4.43 -1.49 8.56
CA TYR A 33 -4.84 -0.13 8.17
C TYR A 33 -5.96 0.50 9.01
N LYS A 34 -6.57 -0.23 9.95
CA LYS A 34 -7.24 0.42 11.07
C LYS A 34 -6.17 0.68 12.12
N SER A 35 -5.32 1.67 11.83
CA SER A 35 -4.25 2.19 12.67
C SER A 35 -4.66 2.32 14.15
N ARG A 36 -4.64 1.24 14.92
CA ARG A 36 -5.17 1.21 16.30
C ARG A 36 -4.84 -0.09 17.06
N SER A 37 -3.75 -0.78 16.73
CA SER A 37 -3.11 -1.65 17.72
C SER A 37 -1.92 -0.94 18.34
N PRO A 38 -2.12 -0.21 19.47
CA PRO A 38 -1.02 0.31 20.29
C PRO A 38 0.05 -0.75 20.57
N GLU A 39 -0.35 -2.00 20.69
CA GLU A 39 0.51 -3.15 20.95
C GLU A 39 1.52 -3.39 19.83
N LEU A 40 1.06 -3.40 18.56
CA LEU A 40 1.95 -3.52 17.39
C LEU A 40 2.97 -2.37 17.35
N LYS A 41 2.55 -1.14 17.68
CA LYS A 41 3.43 0.03 17.66
C LYS A 41 4.54 -0.05 18.70
N VAL A 42 4.21 -0.48 19.92
CA VAL A 42 5.19 -0.66 21.00
C VAL A 42 6.21 -1.73 20.63
N LEU A 43 5.74 -2.88 20.12
CA LEU A 43 6.62 -3.97 19.69
C LEU A 43 7.54 -3.55 18.55
N ALA A 44 6.99 -2.89 17.52
CA ALA A 44 7.78 -2.45 16.38
C ALA A 44 8.81 -1.40 16.76
N LYS A 45 8.44 -0.43 17.60
CA LYS A 45 9.38 0.58 18.09
C LYS A 45 10.55 -0.07 18.82
N ARG A 46 10.26 -1.07 19.66
CA ARG A 46 11.30 -1.80 20.37
C ARG A 46 12.22 -2.56 19.42
N LEU A 47 11.68 -3.29 18.45
CA LEU A 47 12.48 -3.99 17.44
C LEU A 47 13.34 -3.02 16.62
N HIS A 48 12.82 -1.81 16.35
CA HIS A 48 13.56 -0.74 15.68
C HIS A 48 14.68 -0.15 16.56
N GLU A 49 14.47 -0.04 17.88
CA GLU A 49 15.49 0.44 18.83
C GLU A 49 16.58 -0.62 19.10
N GLU A 50 16.27 -1.92 18.97
CA GLU A 50 17.20 -3.03 19.23
C GLU A 50 18.07 -3.43 18.04
N HIS A 51 17.73 -2.99 16.81
CA HIS A 51 18.41 -3.40 15.58
C HIS A 51 18.71 -2.21 14.67
N ASN A 52 19.83 -2.26 13.95
CA ASN A 52 19.99 -1.46 12.74
C ASN A 52 19.27 -2.15 11.56
N LEU A 53 19.02 -1.43 10.46
CA LEU A 53 18.29 -1.96 9.30
C LEU A 53 18.88 -3.27 8.75
N GLY A 54 20.21 -3.36 8.66
CA GLY A 54 20.91 -4.54 8.13
C GLY A 54 20.68 -5.80 8.96
N ASP A 55 20.78 -5.67 10.29
CA ASP A 55 20.47 -6.77 11.21
C ASP A 55 18.97 -7.07 11.28
N PHE A 56 18.14 -6.03 11.15
CA PHE A 56 16.70 -6.19 11.14
C PHE A 56 16.22 -7.03 9.94
N TYR A 57 16.93 -7.10 8.82
CA TYR A 57 16.57 -8.02 7.73
C TYR A 57 16.54 -9.50 8.17
N LYS A 58 17.44 -9.91 9.08
CA LYS A 58 17.42 -11.28 9.63
C LYS A 58 16.16 -11.53 10.46
N VAL A 59 15.76 -10.52 11.24
CA VAL A 59 14.53 -10.52 12.04
C VAL A 59 13.30 -10.55 11.16
N PHE A 60 13.25 -9.65 10.17
CA PHE A 60 12.19 -9.53 9.20
C PHE A 60 11.96 -10.86 8.47
N ASN A 61 13.02 -11.55 8.03
CA ASN A 61 12.88 -12.85 7.37
C ASN A 61 12.16 -13.89 8.23
N LYS A 62 12.44 -13.93 9.53
CA LYS A 62 11.75 -14.85 10.45
C LYS A 62 10.28 -14.49 10.60
N LEU A 63 9.98 -13.20 10.80
CA LEU A 63 8.61 -12.69 10.93
C LEU A 63 7.79 -12.88 9.64
N TRP A 64 8.43 -12.66 8.48
CA TRP A 64 7.82 -12.76 7.17
C TRP A 64 7.44 -14.21 6.80
N CYS A 65 8.28 -15.18 7.17
CA CYS A 65 7.99 -16.60 6.96
C CYS A 65 7.00 -17.20 7.98
N SER A 66 6.49 -16.39 8.91
CA SER A 66 5.55 -16.87 9.91
C SER A 66 4.19 -17.19 9.31
N ALA A 67 3.54 -18.23 9.83
CA ALA A 67 2.15 -18.54 9.52
C ALA A 67 1.16 -17.58 10.20
N ASP A 68 1.59 -16.80 11.20
CA ASP A 68 0.73 -15.82 11.88
C ASP A 68 0.80 -14.45 11.15
N PRO A 69 -0.31 -13.96 10.56
CA PRO A 69 -0.32 -12.66 9.89
C PRO A 69 0.01 -11.47 10.80
N LYS A 70 -0.10 -11.64 12.13
CA LYS A 70 0.31 -10.62 13.12
C LYS A 70 1.83 -10.44 13.15
N GLU A 71 2.58 -11.53 12.99
CA GLU A 71 4.03 -11.50 12.96
C GLU A 71 4.53 -10.88 11.64
N VAL A 72 3.90 -11.24 10.52
CA VAL A 72 4.17 -10.61 9.21
C VAL A 72 3.90 -9.10 9.28
N SER A 73 2.75 -8.71 9.85
CA SER A 73 2.39 -7.31 10.07
C SER A 73 3.41 -6.58 10.96
N LEU A 74 3.86 -7.20 12.05
CA LEU A 74 4.91 -6.64 12.91
C LEU A 74 6.20 -6.41 12.14
N GLY A 75 6.62 -7.39 11.32
CA GLY A 75 7.79 -7.28 10.48
C GLY A 75 7.71 -6.10 9.50
N ILE A 76 6.59 -6.00 8.76
CA ILE A 76 6.37 -4.90 7.80
C ILE A 76 6.32 -3.55 8.50
N TYR A 77 5.57 -3.44 9.60
CA TYR A 77 5.42 -2.18 10.32
C TYR A 77 6.76 -1.70 10.91
N THR A 78 7.55 -2.63 11.45
CA THR A 78 8.91 -2.32 11.93
C THR A 78 9.83 -1.91 10.78
N LEU A 79 9.78 -2.60 9.63
CA LEU A 79 10.59 -2.24 8.46
C LEU A 79 10.31 -0.80 8.00
N GLN A 80 9.04 -0.39 7.97
CA GLN A 80 8.62 0.97 7.59
C GLN A 80 9.18 2.06 8.52
N MET A 81 9.60 1.73 9.75
CA MET A 81 10.22 2.70 10.65
C MET A 81 11.60 3.16 10.16
N TYR A 82 12.31 2.30 9.41
CA TYR A 82 13.61 2.58 8.81
C TYR A 82 13.53 3.34 7.48
N ARG A 83 12.38 3.96 7.14
CA ARG A 83 12.19 4.63 5.83
C ARG A 83 13.25 5.66 5.47
N GLU A 84 13.87 6.28 6.48
CA GLU A 84 14.92 7.28 6.29
C GLU A 84 16.26 6.66 5.84
N GLU A 85 16.44 5.36 6.07
CA GLU A 85 17.64 4.59 5.71
C GLU A 85 17.48 3.80 4.41
N PHE A 86 16.29 3.79 3.81
CA PHE A 86 16.03 3.01 2.61
C PHE A 86 16.88 3.44 1.41
N ASP A 87 17.45 2.44 0.75
CA ASP A 87 18.36 2.58 -0.39
C ASP A 87 18.09 1.52 -1.48
N LEU A 88 18.91 1.50 -2.54
CA LEU A 88 18.81 0.48 -3.58
C LEU A 88 19.14 -0.94 -3.09
N LYS A 89 19.89 -1.11 -1.98
CA LYS A 89 20.09 -2.43 -1.37
C LYS A 89 18.80 -2.92 -0.73
N THR A 90 18.07 -2.03 -0.05
CA THR A 90 16.73 -2.26 0.49
C THR A 90 15.76 -2.66 -0.63
N TRP A 91 15.81 -1.97 -1.78
CA TRP A 91 15.03 -2.34 -2.96
C TRP A 91 15.33 -3.76 -3.45
N ARG A 92 16.61 -4.12 -3.60
CA ARG A 92 17.02 -5.47 -4.01
C ARG A 92 16.55 -6.51 -2.99
N TYR A 93 16.66 -6.22 -1.71
CA TYR A 93 16.22 -7.09 -0.62
C TYR A 93 14.71 -7.31 -0.67
N ILE A 94 13.88 -6.26 -0.67
CA ILE A 94 12.43 -6.41 -0.59
C ILE A 94 11.84 -7.10 -1.82
N LYS A 95 12.45 -6.93 -3.00
CA LYS A 95 12.08 -7.66 -4.22
C LYS A 95 12.13 -9.17 -4.05
N THR A 96 13.00 -9.71 -3.20
CA THR A 96 13.08 -11.15 -2.94
C THR A 96 11.79 -11.72 -2.35
N LYS A 97 10.97 -10.87 -1.70
CA LYS A 97 9.72 -11.24 -1.04
C LYS A 97 8.48 -11.16 -1.92
N PHE A 98 8.60 -10.54 -3.09
CA PHE A 98 7.45 -10.24 -3.96
C PHE A 98 6.67 -11.49 -4.40
N LYS A 99 7.36 -12.62 -4.62
CA LYS A 99 6.71 -13.88 -5.00
C LYS A 99 5.84 -14.47 -3.89
N GLU A 100 6.09 -14.10 -2.65
CA GLU A 100 5.42 -14.64 -1.46
C GLU A 100 4.18 -13.83 -1.08
N ILE A 101 3.98 -12.65 -1.68
CA ILE A 101 2.82 -11.80 -1.43
C ILE A 101 1.56 -12.47 -2.02
N LYS A 102 0.59 -12.73 -1.14
CA LYS A 102 -0.65 -13.46 -1.46
C LYS A 102 -1.94 -12.72 -1.09
N SER A 103 -1.85 -11.49 -0.61
CA SER A 103 -2.99 -10.77 -0.05
C SER A 103 -2.90 -9.26 -0.31
N TRP A 104 -4.07 -8.60 -0.30
CA TRP A 104 -4.18 -7.18 -0.60
C TRP A 104 -3.57 -6.30 0.50
N ASP A 105 -3.67 -6.70 1.76
CA ASP A 105 -3.13 -5.99 2.92
C ASP A 105 -1.60 -5.94 2.89
N THR A 106 -0.95 -7.08 2.61
CA THR A 106 0.51 -7.15 2.45
C THR A 106 0.97 -6.36 1.22
N SER A 107 0.24 -6.46 0.11
CA SER A 107 0.51 -5.68 -1.10
C SER A 107 0.48 -4.18 -0.84
N ASP A 108 -0.54 -3.72 -0.11
CA ASP A 108 -0.70 -2.30 0.24
C ASP A 108 0.37 -1.85 1.22
N ALA A 109 0.65 -2.64 2.28
CA ALA A 109 1.64 -2.30 3.30
C ALA A 109 3.05 -2.18 2.72
N ILE A 110 3.47 -3.14 1.89
CA ILE A 110 4.77 -3.07 1.20
C ILE A 110 4.76 -1.98 0.13
N GLY A 111 3.70 -1.90 -0.68
CA GLY A 111 3.58 -0.91 -1.76
C GLY A 111 3.69 0.51 -1.23
N MET A 112 2.82 0.89 -0.31
CA MET A 112 2.77 2.25 0.23
C MET A 112 3.98 2.58 1.10
N GLY A 113 4.27 1.75 2.10
CA GLY A 113 5.19 2.12 3.17
C GLY A 113 6.65 1.74 2.94
N VAL A 114 6.95 0.87 1.97
CA VAL A 114 8.33 0.48 1.65
C VAL A 114 8.69 0.90 0.23
N VAL A 115 7.96 0.40 -0.76
CA VAL A 115 8.27 0.68 -2.17
C VAL A 115 8.03 2.13 -2.51
N GLY A 116 6.97 2.75 -1.98
CA GLY A 116 6.69 4.17 -2.19
C GLY A 116 7.78 5.09 -1.64
N GLU A 117 8.32 4.78 -0.46
CA GLU A 117 9.41 5.54 0.16
C GLU A 117 10.71 5.42 -0.65
N ILE A 118 11.05 4.20 -1.09
CA ILE A 118 12.21 3.98 -1.97
C ILE A 118 12.02 4.73 -3.29
N LEU A 119 10.84 4.63 -3.91
CA LEU A 119 10.54 5.23 -5.22
C LEU A 119 10.70 6.76 -5.23
N ILE A 120 10.46 7.44 -4.10
CA ILE A 120 10.69 8.89 -3.98
C ILE A 120 12.17 9.21 -4.08
N ARG A 121 13.03 8.42 -3.44
CA ARG A 121 14.47 8.65 -3.37
C ARG A 121 15.19 8.16 -4.63
N PHE A 122 14.67 7.09 -5.23
CA PHE A 122 15.27 6.39 -6.37
C PHE A 122 14.26 6.22 -7.52
N PRO A 123 13.97 7.28 -8.28
CA PRO A 123 13.01 7.24 -9.38
C PRO A 123 13.33 6.21 -10.48
N GLU A 124 14.56 5.74 -10.59
CA GLU A 124 15.00 4.73 -11.54
C GLU A 124 14.25 3.38 -11.40
N ILE A 125 13.70 3.10 -10.21
CA ILE A 125 12.93 1.86 -9.99
C ILE A 125 11.55 1.87 -10.66
N LYS A 126 11.10 3.01 -11.21
CA LYS A 126 9.82 3.14 -11.95
C LYS A 126 9.66 2.08 -13.04
N ASN A 127 10.74 1.79 -13.77
CA ASN A 127 10.73 0.81 -14.85
C ASN A 127 10.45 -0.61 -14.34
N GLU A 128 11.04 -0.99 -13.21
CA GLU A 128 10.78 -2.28 -12.57
C GLU A 128 9.36 -2.35 -12.02
N ILE A 129 8.88 -1.31 -11.35
CA ILE A 129 7.50 -1.22 -10.85
C ILE A 129 6.49 -1.38 -11.99
N LYS A 130 6.71 -0.71 -13.13
CA LYS A 130 5.89 -0.83 -14.33
C LYS A 130 5.93 -2.24 -14.94
N LYS A 131 7.07 -2.94 -14.86
CA LYS A 131 7.18 -4.34 -15.27
C LYS A 131 6.33 -5.24 -14.36
N TYR A 132 6.39 -5.04 -13.04
CA TYR A 132 5.55 -5.77 -12.09
C TYR A 132 4.06 -5.49 -12.30
N SER A 133 3.69 -4.24 -12.60
CA SER A 133 2.31 -3.84 -12.84
C SER A 133 1.71 -4.55 -14.07
N LYS A 134 2.51 -4.83 -15.10
CA LYS A 134 2.06 -5.55 -16.30
C LYS A 134 2.09 -7.08 -16.18
N GLY A 135 2.58 -7.61 -15.07
CA GLY A 135 2.71 -9.05 -14.84
C GLY A 135 1.36 -9.77 -14.62
N LYS A 136 1.39 -11.11 -14.52
CA LYS A 136 0.20 -11.93 -14.26
C LYS A 136 -0.23 -11.94 -12.78
N ASN A 137 0.69 -11.68 -11.84
CA ASN A 137 0.39 -11.73 -10.40
C ASN A 137 -0.39 -10.48 -9.97
N GLN A 138 -1.67 -10.65 -9.62
CA GLN A 138 -2.55 -9.55 -9.20
C GLN A 138 -2.04 -8.78 -7.98
N TRP A 139 -1.33 -9.44 -7.06
CA TRP A 139 -0.79 -8.80 -5.85
C TRP A 139 0.38 -7.89 -6.17
N LEU A 140 1.20 -8.25 -7.16
CA LEU A 140 2.27 -7.36 -7.64
C LEU A 140 1.72 -6.20 -8.48
N LYS A 141 0.62 -6.41 -9.22
CA LYS A 141 -0.11 -5.30 -9.85
C LYS A 141 -0.61 -4.31 -8.80
N ARG A 142 -1.21 -4.83 -7.72
CA ARG A 142 -1.74 -4.02 -6.64
C ARG A 142 -0.63 -3.28 -5.89
N LEU A 143 0.45 -3.98 -5.54
CA LEU A 143 1.64 -3.38 -4.94
C LEU A 143 2.18 -2.22 -5.80
N ALA A 144 2.28 -2.41 -7.12
CA ALA A 144 2.71 -1.34 -8.03
C ALA A 144 1.75 -0.13 -7.98
N ILE A 145 0.44 -0.36 -8.05
CA ILE A 145 -0.59 0.69 -7.93
C ILE A 145 -0.51 1.41 -6.58
N MET A 146 -0.25 0.71 -5.50
CA MET A 146 -0.19 1.30 -4.16
C MET A 146 1.16 2.00 -3.89
N SER A 147 2.19 1.73 -4.69
CA SER A 147 3.51 2.35 -4.52
C SER A 147 3.55 3.84 -4.81
N VAL A 148 2.54 4.40 -5.48
CA VAL A 148 2.52 5.82 -5.88
C VAL A 148 1.83 6.74 -4.88
N ILE A 149 1.30 6.21 -3.76
CA ILE A 149 0.47 6.99 -2.83
C ILE A 149 1.25 8.18 -2.23
N ILE A 150 2.52 8.00 -1.90
CA ILE A 150 3.31 9.06 -1.27
C ILE A 150 3.60 10.19 -2.29
N GLN A 151 3.87 9.84 -3.55
CA GLN A 151 4.07 10.75 -4.67
C GLN A 151 2.79 11.55 -4.94
N VAL A 152 1.64 10.86 -4.97
CA VAL A 152 0.32 11.50 -5.12
C VAL A 152 0.07 12.52 -4.01
N ARG A 153 0.37 12.19 -2.75
CA ARG A 153 0.23 13.13 -1.63
C ARG A 153 1.16 14.34 -1.72
N LYS A 154 2.32 14.18 -2.37
CA LYS A 154 3.25 15.26 -2.74
C LYS A 154 2.88 15.93 -4.07
N ASN A 155 1.73 15.59 -4.64
CA ASN A 155 1.21 16.14 -5.88
C ASN A 155 2.07 15.83 -7.14
N ASP A 156 2.91 14.80 -7.10
CA ASP A 156 3.51 14.20 -8.31
C ASP A 156 2.59 13.09 -8.81
N LEU A 157 1.81 13.42 -9.86
CA LEU A 157 0.76 12.56 -10.38
C LEU A 157 1.17 11.77 -11.63
N LYS A 158 2.30 12.07 -12.25
CA LYS A 158 2.63 11.58 -13.60
C LYS A 158 2.66 10.05 -13.64
N PHE A 159 3.47 9.45 -12.77
CA PHE A 159 3.61 8.00 -12.72
C PHE A 159 2.35 7.31 -12.15
N ALA A 160 1.63 7.97 -11.23
CA ALA A 160 0.38 7.46 -10.72
C ALA A 160 -0.68 7.34 -11.82
N MET A 161 -0.83 8.37 -12.66
CA MET A 161 -1.77 8.36 -13.77
C MET A 161 -1.40 7.32 -14.83
N GLU A 162 -0.11 7.14 -15.13
CA GLU A 162 0.32 6.05 -16.03
C GLU A 162 -0.15 4.67 -15.53
N LEU A 163 0.02 4.38 -14.24
CA LEU A 163 -0.42 3.11 -13.67
C LEU A 163 -1.95 3.00 -13.63
N VAL A 164 -2.66 4.08 -13.29
CA VAL A 164 -4.13 4.14 -13.33
C VAL A 164 -4.62 3.80 -14.73
N GLU A 165 -4.08 4.41 -15.79
CA GLU A 165 -4.51 4.16 -17.17
C GLU A 165 -4.34 2.69 -17.58
N ILE A 166 -3.25 2.05 -17.15
CA ILE A 166 -3.01 0.62 -17.40
C ILE A 166 -4.07 -0.25 -16.71
N HIS A 167 -4.51 0.13 -15.51
CA HIS A 167 -5.29 -0.75 -14.62
C HIS A 167 -6.76 -0.35 -14.41
N ILE A 168 -7.21 0.78 -14.97
CA ILE A 168 -8.57 1.30 -14.72
C ILE A 168 -9.69 0.35 -15.15
N ASN A 169 -9.42 -0.56 -16.08
CA ASN A 169 -10.35 -1.58 -16.56
C ASN A 169 -9.93 -3.01 -16.16
N ASP A 170 -9.10 -3.18 -15.13
CA ASP A 170 -8.72 -4.52 -14.65
C ASP A 170 -9.95 -5.29 -14.15
N LYS A 171 -10.00 -6.59 -14.42
CA LYS A 171 -11.13 -7.45 -14.08
C LYS A 171 -11.16 -7.81 -12.58
N SER A 172 -10.02 -7.71 -11.89
CA SER A 172 -9.94 -8.04 -10.47
C SER A 172 -10.60 -6.95 -9.62
N GLU A 173 -11.53 -7.35 -8.75
CA GLU A 173 -12.16 -6.43 -7.78
C GLU A 173 -11.10 -5.81 -6.84
N TYR A 174 -10.07 -6.57 -6.47
CA TYR A 174 -8.95 -6.05 -5.68
C TYR A 174 -8.20 -4.96 -6.45
N MET A 175 -7.96 -5.12 -7.76
CA MET A 175 -7.33 -4.05 -8.53
C MET A 175 -8.22 -2.83 -8.66
N ASN A 176 -9.52 -3.02 -8.90
CA ASN A 176 -10.46 -1.92 -9.01
C ASN A 176 -10.52 -1.07 -7.72
N LYS A 177 -10.49 -1.71 -6.55
CA LYS A 177 -10.41 -1.00 -5.25
C LYS A 177 -9.09 -0.25 -5.09
N GLY A 178 -7.96 -0.84 -5.53
CA GLY A 178 -6.65 -0.18 -5.49
C GLY A 178 -6.58 1.06 -6.38
N VAL A 179 -7.02 0.95 -7.64
CA VAL A 179 -7.10 2.08 -8.58
C VAL A 179 -8.04 3.17 -8.04
N GLY A 180 -9.22 2.78 -7.55
CA GLY A 180 -10.17 3.71 -6.94
C GLY A 180 -9.59 4.43 -5.72
N TYR A 181 -8.80 3.73 -4.88
CA TYR A 181 -8.10 4.34 -3.75
C TYR A 181 -7.07 5.39 -4.22
N VAL A 182 -6.23 5.08 -5.22
CA VAL A 182 -5.27 6.03 -5.80
C VAL A 182 -5.99 7.26 -6.34
N LEU A 183 -7.06 7.07 -7.13
CA LEU A 183 -7.86 8.18 -7.65
C LEU A 183 -8.47 9.02 -6.53
N ARG A 184 -8.95 8.41 -5.45
CA ARG A 184 -9.46 9.13 -4.27
C ARG A 184 -8.35 9.97 -3.62
N GLU A 185 -7.14 9.45 -3.47
CA GLU A 185 -6.00 10.23 -2.96
C GLU A 185 -5.64 11.39 -3.90
N ILE A 186 -5.69 11.18 -5.22
CA ILE A 186 -5.55 12.27 -6.21
C ILE A 186 -6.61 13.34 -6.00
N GLY A 187 -7.86 12.95 -5.74
CA GLY A 187 -8.96 13.88 -5.46
C GLY A 187 -8.73 14.75 -4.23
N LYS A 188 -8.00 14.26 -3.22
CA LYS A 188 -7.66 15.05 -2.03
C LYS A 188 -6.68 16.18 -2.33
N VAL A 189 -5.75 15.97 -3.27
CA VAL A 189 -4.72 16.97 -3.64
C VAL A 189 -5.10 17.81 -4.87
N ARG A 190 -5.95 17.26 -5.76
CA ARG A 190 -6.38 17.85 -7.03
C ARG A 190 -7.86 17.55 -7.31
N PRO A 191 -8.80 18.12 -6.52
CA PRO A 191 -10.23 17.80 -6.62
C PRO A 191 -10.84 18.15 -8.00
N VAL A 192 -10.45 19.29 -8.58
CA VAL A 192 -10.94 19.73 -9.91
C VAL A 192 -10.47 18.77 -11.01
N PHE A 193 -9.22 18.33 -10.94
CA PHE A 193 -8.66 17.33 -11.88
C PHE A 193 -9.43 16.01 -11.80
N LEU A 194 -9.61 15.46 -10.58
CA LEU A 194 -10.34 14.21 -10.41
C LEU A 194 -11.78 14.34 -10.93
N ARG A 195 -12.48 15.44 -10.64
CA ARG A 195 -13.83 15.68 -11.13
C ARG A 195 -13.88 15.66 -12.67
N ARG A 196 -12.97 16.37 -13.34
CA ARG A 196 -12.87 16.36 -14.80
C ARG A 196 -12.57 14.96 -15.34
N PHE A 197 -11.63 14.25 -14.71
CA PHE A 197 -11.26 12.89 -15.06
C PHE A 197 -12.45 11.93 -14.99
N ILE A 198 -13.21 11.96 -13.88
CA ILE A 198 -14.38 11.11 -13.68
C ILE A 198 -15.50 11.45 -14.68
N LEU A 199 -15.77 12.72 -14.94
CA LEU A 199 -16.80 13.13 -15.90
C LEU A 199 -16.47 12.67 -17.34
N LYS A 200 -15.20 12.74 -17.74
CA LYS A 200 -14.72 12.25 -19.03
C LYS A 200 -14.77 10.71 -19.12
N ASN A 201 -14.58 10.03 -17.99
CA ASN A 201 -14.51 8.57 -17.89
C ASN A 201 -15.68 7.98 -17.09
N ILE A 202 -16.89 8.49 -17.30
CA ILE A 202 -18.07 8.12 -16.49
C ILE A 202 -18.38 6.60 -16.51
N ASN A 203 -17.93 5.91 -17.57
CA ASN A 203 -18.15 4.49 -17.81
C ASN A 203 -17.08 3.55 -17.22
N ILE A 204 -16.10 4.05 -16.47
CA ILE A 204 -15.11 3.19 -15.77
C ILE A 204 -15.81 2.18 -14.86
N PRO A 205 -15.19 1.03 -14.51
CA PRO A 205 -15.82 0.04 -13.65
C PRO A 205 -16.44 0.65 -12.38
N LEU A 206 -17.66 0.22 -12.04
CA LEU A 206 -18.43 0.77 -10.92
C LEU A 206 -17.63 0.77 -9.60
N PRO A 207 -16.88 -0.29 -9.24
CA PRO A 207 -16.09 -0.26 -8.01
C PRO A 207 -15.03 0.85 -8.00
N VAL A 208 -14.32 1.07 -9.12
CA VAL A 208 -13.33 2.15 -9.24
C VAL A 208 -14.00 3.50 -9.00
N PHE A 209 -15.12 3.74 -9.67
CA PHE A 209 -15.85 5.00 -9.54
C PHE A 209 -16.36 5.26 -8.13
N PHE A 210 -16.98 4.27 -7.49
CA PHE A 210 -17.51 4.46 -6.13
C PHE A 210 -16.39 4.75 -5.13
N TYR A 211 -15.25 4.05 -5.23
CA TYR A 211 -14.09 4.34 -4.39
C TYR A 211 -13.51 5.73 -4.68
N ALA A 212 -13.31 6.09 -5.96
CA ALA A 212 -12.76 7.38 -6.35
C ALA A 212 -13.65 8.56 -5.93
N THR A 213 -14.98 8.39 -5.96
CA THR A 213 -15.98 9.45 -5.70
C THR A 213 -16.59 9.38 -4.30
N GLU A 214 -15.95 8.71 -3.33
CA GLU A 214 -16.47 8.57 -1.97
C GLU A 214 -16.89 9.90 -1.34
N ASN A 215 -16.12 10.96 -1.61
CA ASN A 215 -16.37 12.30 -1.08
C ASN A 215 -16.99 13.27 -2.11
N MET A 216 -17.53 12.77 -3.23
CA MET A 216 -18.11 13.57 -4.33
C MET A 216 -19.56 13.12 -4.61
N ARG A 217 -20.49 13.53 -3.73
CA ARG A 217 -21.89 13.07 -3.75
C ARG A 217 -22.61 13.46 -5.06
N GLU A 218 -22.29 14.61 -5.62
CA GLU A 218 -22.88 15.13 -6.86
C GLU A 218 -22.57 14.24 -8.08
N LEU A 219 -21.36 13.67 -8.15
CA LEU A 219 -20.96 12.81 -9.26
C LEU A 219 -21.67 11.46 -9.22
N ARG A 220 -21.91 10.92 -8.02
CA ARG A 220 -22.64 9.65 -7.84
C ARG A 220 -24.05 9.73 -8.40
N ARG A 221 -24.79 10.80 -8.08
CA ARG A 221 -26.12 11.07 -8.63
C ARG A 221 -26.08 11.19 -10.16
N HIS A 222 -25.10 11.91 -10.70
CA HIS A 222 -24.95 12.07 -12.14
C HIS A 222 -24.75 10.75 -12.88
N ARG A 223 -24.02 9.79 -12.28
CA ARG A 223 -23.81 8.48 -12.88
C ARG A 223 -25.05 7.58 -12.82
N GLU A 224 -25.83 7.67 -11.74
CA GLU A 224 -27.12 6.96 -11.62
C GLU A 224 -28.10 7.40 -12.71
N LEU A 225 -28.10 8.69 -13.06
CA LEU A 225 -28.96 9.28 -14.10
C LEU A 225 -28.50 8.97 -15.55
N LYS A 226 -27.24 8.55 -15.77
CA LYS A 226 -26.61 8.42 -17.10
C LYS A 226 -26.47 6.98 -17.62
N ARG A 227 -27.30 6.00 -17.25
CA ARG A 227 -27.25 4.67 -17.90
C ARG A 227 -27.70 4.77 -19.37
N PRO A 228 -26.78 4.70 -20.34
CA PRO A 228 -26.92 3.68 -21.38
C PRO A 228 -25.59 3.03 -21.83
N GLY A 229 -25.72 1.85 -22.45
CA GLY A 229 -24.75 1.02 -23.17
C GLY A 229 -23.27 1.47 -23.27
N LEU A 230 -22.39 0.61 -22.74
CA LEU A 230 -20.93 0.64 -22.84
C LEU A 230 -20.43 1.00 -24.26
N ASN A 231 -19.69 2.10 -24.40
CA ASN A 231 -18.85 2.36 -25.57
C ASN A 231 -17.48 2.94 -25.21
N LYS A 232 -16.48 2.55 -26.02
CA LYS A 232 -15.01 2.55 -25.80
C LYS A 232 -14.40 3.92 -25.45
N ILE A 233 -13.42 3.90 -24.52
CA ILE A 233 -12.63 5.05 -24.06
C ILE A 233 -11.42 5.27 -25.00
N ARG A 234 -11.15 6.53 -25.40
CA ARG A 234 -9.88 6.98 -26.03
C ARG A 234 -8.96 7.60 -24.97
N PHE A 235 -7.69 7.18 -24.95
CA PHE A 235 -6.64 7.65 -24.02
C PHE A 235 -6.09 9.05 -24.37
N TRP A 236 -5.54 9.75 -23.37
CA TRP A 236 -5.01 11.11 -23.44
C TRP A 236 -3.70 11.23 -24.25
N LYS A 237 -3.40 12.45 -24.74
CA LYS A 237 -2.10 12.87 -25.30
C LYS A 237 -1.43 13.85 -24.32
N ASN A 238 -0.10 13.83 -24.25
CA ASN A 238 0.75 14.61 -23.35
C ASN A 238 0.43 16.12 -23.37
N GLY A 239 0.25 16.77 -22.20
CA GLY A 239 0.15 18.23 -22.10
C GLY A 239 -0.44 18.83 -20.82
N ASP A 240 -1.22 18.10 -20.01
CA ASP A 240 -2.04 18.71 -18.93
C ASP A 240 -1.60 18.34 -17.50
N PHE A 241 -0.32 18.50 -17.18
CA PHE A 241 0.18 18.47 -15.79
C PHE A 241 0.62 19.86 -15.34
#